data_AF-A0A370D700-F1
#
_entry.id   AF-A0A370D700-F1
#
_cell.length_a   1.000
_cell.length_b   1.000
_cell.length_c   1.000
_cell.angle_alpha   90.00
_cell.angle_beta   90.00
_cell.angle_gamma   90.00
#
_symmetry.space_group_name_H-M   'P 1'
#
loop_
_entity.id
_entity.type
_entity.pdbx_description
1 polymer ?
#
loop_
_entity_poly.entity_id
_entity_poly.type
_entity_poly.pdbx_seq_one_letter_code
_entity_poly.pdbx_strand_id
1 'polypeptide(L)'
;MDFLTFKKFISTEALILFYYTGALLMPVGIWVSLLWLTKKYKLIHDAYQNTKDILWKSLTLKQQIKFISFFILCILFAELFWRMLFEFLIAYMQIRDALLNTQF
;
A
#
# COMPACT_ATOMS: atom_id res chain seq x y z
N MET A 1 -0.31 -7.70 -28.99
CA MET A 1 -0.77 -8.20 -27.67
C MET A 1 0.47 -8.38 -26.78
N ASP A 2 1.38 -7.40 -26.78
CA ASP A 2 2.78 -7.56 -26.32
C ASP A 2 3.20 -6.51 -25.29
N PHE A 3 2.23 -5.75 -24.78
CA PHE A 3 2.47 -4.72 -23.77
C PHE A 3 2.60 -5.31 -22.35
N LEU A 4 2.22 -6.58 -22.19
CA LEU A 4 2.18 -7.33 -20.93
C LEU A 4 3.09 -8.57 -20.97
N THR A 5 4.16 -8.59 -21.76
CA THR A 5 5.14 -9.67 -21.62
C THR A 5 5.79 -9.52 -20.25
N PHE A 6 5.76 -10.57 -19.44
CA PHE A 6 6.31 -10.65 -18.07
C PHE A 6 7.70 -10.01 -17.92
N LYS A 7 8.52 -10.09 -18.98
CA LYS A 7 9.85 -9.46 -19.12
C LYS A 7 9.86 -7.93 -19.01
N LYS A 8 8.82 -7.24 -19.50
CA LYS A 8 8.70 -5.77 -19.50
C LYS A 8 8.01 -5.26 -18.22
N PHE A 9 7.09 -6.05 -17.67
CA PHE A 9 6.34 -5.70 -16.46
C PHE A 9 7.15 -5.87 -15.17
N ILE A 10 8.08 -6.83 -15.15
CA ILE A 10 9.03 -7.06 -14.06
C ILE A 10 10.44 -6.59 -14.45
N SER A 11 10.58 -5.67 -15.42
CA SER A 11 11.89 -5.05 -15.63
C SER A 11 12.24 -4.17 -14.44
N THR A 12 13.54 -4.01 -14.18
CA THR A 12 14.06 -3.15 -13.10
C THR A 12 13.48 -1.73 -13.19
N GLU A 13 13.36 -1.18 -14.40
CA GLU A 13 12.79 0.15 -14.66
C GLU A 13 11.30 0.22 -14.32
N ALA A 14 10.52 -0.79 -14.72
CA ALA A 14 9.09 -0.87 -14.38
C ALA A 14 8.88 -0.99 -12.88
N LEU A 15 9.71 -1.77 -12.18
CA LEU A 15 9.63 -1.91 -10.73
C LEU A 15 10.00 -0.63 -9.98
N ILE A 16 11.01 0.11 -10.43
CA ILE A 16 11.35 1.42 -9.88
C ILE A 16 10.19 2.40 -10.08
N LEU A 17 9.56 2.38 -11.25
CA LEU A 17 8.38 3.18 -11.53
C LEU A 17 7.24 2.79 -10.57
N PHE A 18 6.92 1.51 -10.40
CA PHE A 18 5.92 1.06 -9.42
C PHE A 18 6.29 1.38 -7.97
N TYR A 19 7.56 1.37 -7.60
CA TYR A 19 8.02 1.76 -6.27
C TYR A 19 7.67 3.22 -5.96
N TYR A 20 8.04 4.16 -6.85
CA TYR A 20 7.73 5.57 -6.67
C TYR A 20 6.24 5.89 -6.88
N THR A 21 5.62 5.29 -7.89
CA THR A 21 4.20 5.52 -8.17
C THR A 21 3.35 4.91 -7.06
N GLY A 22 3.74 3.75 -6.52
CA GLY A 22 3.09 3.10 -5.38
C GLY A 22 3.13 3.97 -4.12
N ALA A 23 4.26 4.60 -3.79
CA ALA A 23 4.36 5.51 -2.64
C ALA A 23 3.36 6.69 -2.70
N LEU A 24 3.04 7.16 -3.92
CA LEU A 24 2.06 8.23 -4.16
C LEU A 24 0.63 7.72 -4.32
N LEU A 25 0.45 6.59 -5.01
CA LEU A 25 -0.84 5.96 -5.27
C LEU A 25 -1.44 5.32 -4.02
N MET A 26 -0.64 4.82 -3.09
CA MET A 26 -1.16 4.16 -1.88
C MET A 26 -1.99 5.11 -1.00
N PRO A 27 -1.48 6.29 -0.56
CA PRO A 27 -2.27 7.22 0.25
C PRO A 27 -3.49 7.77 -0.51
N VAL A 28 -3.33 8.11 -1.80
CA VAL A 28 -4.42 8.64 -2.63
C VAL A 28 -5.48 7.56 -2.88
N GLY A 29 -5.05 6.33 -3.19
CA GLY A 29 -5.92 5.19 -3.46
C GLY A 29 -6.71 4.78 -2.22
N ILE A 30 -6.08 4.75 -1.04
CA ILE A 30 -6.76 4.52 0.24
C ILE A 30 -7.82 5.61 0.47
N TRP A 31 -7.46 6.88 0.28
CA TRP A 31 -8.37 8.01 0.46
C TRP A 31 -9.59 7.95 -0.47
N VAL A 32 -9.35 7.75 -1.77
CA VAL A 32 -10.41 7.63 -2.78
C VAL A 32 -11.28 6.41 -2.52
N SER A 33 -10.70 5.28 -2.15
CA SER A 33 -11.44 4.06 -1.84
C SER A 33 -12.33 4.26 -0.62
N LEU A 34 -11.84 4.92 0.44
CA LEU A 34 -12.64 5.28 1.61
C LEU A 34 -13.81 6.21 1.25
N LEU A 35 -13.56 7.26 0.47
CA LEU A 35 -14.62 8.18 0.02
C LEU A 35 -15.67 7.47 -0.86
N TRP A 36 -15.21 6.58 -1.75
CA TRP A 36 -16.10 5.83 -2.61
C TRP A 36 -16.91 4.81 -1.83
N LEU A 37 -16.29 4.08 -0.89
CA LEU A 37 -16.94 3.07 -0.07
C LEU A 37 -18.00 3.69 0.84
N THR A 38 -17.70 4.84 1.45
CA THR A 38 -18.64 5.59 2.30
C THR A 38 -19.79 6.21 1.51
N LYS A 39 -19.58 6.62 0.26
CA LYS A 39 -20.68 7.10 -0.61
C LYS A 39 -21.53 5.97 -1.18
N LYS A 40 -20.92 4.83 -1.50
CA LYS A 40 -21.61 3.73 -2.20
C LYS A 40 -22.47 2.88 -1.28
N TYR A 41 -22.04 2.66 -0.04
CA TYR A 41 -22.72 1.78 0.90
C TYR A 41 -23.34 2.58 2.05
N LYS A 42 -24.66 2.76 2.01
CA LYS A 42 -25.43 3.40 3.10
C LYS A 42 -25.16 2.76 4.47
N LEU A 43 -25.05 1.43 4.53
CA LEU A 43 -24.69 0.72 5.77
C LEU A 43 -23.32 1.14 6.32
N ILE A 44 -22.35 1.42 5.45
CA ILE A 44 -21.02 1.87 5.86
C ILE A 44 -21.06 3.34 6.28
N HIS A 45 -21.89 4.17 5.64
CA HIS A 45 -22.12 5.55 6.06
C HIS A 45 -22.76 5.63 7.46
N ASP A 46 -23.83 4.87 7.67
CA ASP A 46 -24.58 4.85 8.93
C ASP A 46 -23.76 4.18 10.05
N ALA A 47 -23.03 3.10 9.74
CA ALA A 47 -22.07 2.51 10.67
C ALA A 47 -20.93 3.49 10.96
N TYR A 48 -20.37 4.20 9.98
CA TYR A 48 -19.30 5.16 10.23
C TYR A 48 -19.73 6.30 11.16
N GLN A 49 -20.92 6.86 10.96
CA GLN A 49 -21.50 7.88 11.85
C GLN A 49 -21.74 7.34 13.27
N ASN A 50 -22.46 6.22 13.38
CA ASN A 50 -22.81 5.64 14.68
C ASN A 50 -21.59 5.11 15.43
N THR A 51 -20.67 4.43 14.74
CA THR A 51 -19.43 3.90 15.32
C THR A 51 -18.49 5.05 15.70
N LYS A 52 -18.41 6.14 14.95
CA LYS A 52 -17.61 7.31 15.35
C LYS A 52 -18.15 7.91 16.64
N ASP A 53 -19.45 8.14 16.75
CA ASP A 53 -20.05 8.72 17.96
C ASP A 53 -19.98 7.79 19.17
N ILE A 54 -20.19 6.49 18.98
CA ILE A 54 -20.12 5.49 20.04
C ILE A 54 -18.67 5.26 20.49
N LEU A 55 -17.72 5.12 19.56
CA LEU A 55 -16.31 4.95 19.89
C LEU A 55 -15.74 6.20 20.55
N TRP A 56 -16.04 7.41 20.05
CA TRP A 56 -15.51 8.63 20.65
C TRP A 56 -16.11 8.94 22.02
N LYS A 57 -17.37 8.58 22.27
CA LYS A 57 -17.98 8.71 23.60
C LYS A 57 -17.56 7.60 24.57
N SER A 58 -17.25 6.41 24.07
CA SER A 58 -16.93 5.24 24.92
C SER A 58 -15.43 5.08 25.18
N LEU A 59 -14.54 5.52 24.28
CA LEU A 59 -13.10 5.44 24.45
C LEU A 59 -12.54 6.66 25.18
N THR A 60 -11.76 6.39 26.23
CA THR A 60 -10.99 7.43 26.92
C THR A 60 -9.85 7.95 26.02
N LEU A 61 -9.48 9.24 26.12
CA LEU A 61 -8.38 9.85 25.34
C LEU A 61 -7.10 9.01 25.29
N LYS A 62 -6.73 8.34 26.40
CA LYS A 62 -5.55 7.45 26.46
C LYS A 62 -5.66 6.23 25.53
N GLN A 63 -6.85 5.66 25.38
CA GLN A 63 -7.08 4.50 24.52
C GLN A 63 -7.14 4.94 23.05
N GLN A 64 -7.72 6.11 22.76
CA GLN A 64 -7.72 6.69 21.41
C GLN A 64 -6.29 6.93 20.92
N ILE A 65 -5.41 7.50 21.76
CA ILE A 65 -4.00 7.72 21.41
C ILE A 65 -3.28 6.39 21.16
N LYS A 66 -3.51 5.36 21.99
CA LYS A 66 -2.93 4.02 21.76
C LYS A 66 -3.41 3.41 20.44
N PHE A 67 -4.70 3.55 20.13
CA PHE A 67 -5.27 3.02 18.90
C PHE A 67 -4.70 3.74 17.65
N ILE A 68 -4.62 5.07 17.69
CA ILE A 68 -4.03 5.86 16.61
C ILE A 68 -2.54 5.54 16.46
N SER A 69 -1.80 5.44 17.57
CA SER A 69 -0.38 5.08 17.57
C SER A 69 -0.15 3.69 16.96
N PHE A 70 -0.97 2.70 17.34
CA PHE A 70 -0.94 1.37 16.73
C PHE A 70 -1.21 1.42 15.23
N PHE A 71 -2.20 2.20 14.79
CA PHE A 71 -2.54 2.34 13.37
C PHE A 71 -1.40 2.97 12.56
N ILE A 72 -0.78 4.03 13.10
CA ILE A 72 0.42 4.67 12.51
C ILE A 72 1.56 3.66 12.40
N LEU A 73 1.79 2.86 13.46
CA LEU A 73 2.81 1.82 13.45
C LEU A 73 2.56 0.80 12.34
N CYS A 74 1.33 0.31 12.19
CA CYS A 74 0.96 -0.61 11.12
C CYS A 74 1.21 -0.01 9.72
N ILE A 75 0.89 1.27 9.51
CA ILE A 75 1.16 1.96 8.24
C ILE A 75 2.66 2.01 7.95
N LEU A 76 3.48 2.39 8.94
CA LEU A 76 4.94 2.42 8.79
C LEU A 76 5.51 1.05 8.43
N PHE A 77 5.02 -0.02 9.09
CA PHE A 77 5.42 -1.38 8.75
C PHE A 77 4.99 -1.79 7.34
N ALA A 78 3.78 -1.41 6.92
CA ALA A 78 3.29 -1.69 5.57
C ALA A 78 4.13 -0.97 4.49
N GLU A 79 4.53 0.29 4.74
CA GLU A 79 5.43 1.05 3.87
C GLU A 79 6.81 0.40 3.77
N LEU A 80 7.40 0.03 4.91
CA LEU A 80 8.69 -0.67 4.95
C LEU A 80 8.63 -2.02 4.25
N PHE A 81 7.57 -2.79 4.48
CA PHE A 81 7.35 -4.07 3.82
C PHE A 81 7.23 -3.91 2.31
N TRP A 82 6.46 -2.93 1.85
CA TRP A 82 6.35 -2.60 0.43
C TRP A 82 7.72 -2.25 -0.15
N ARG A 83 8.49 -1.36 0.49
CA ARG A 83 9.84 -1.00 0.06
C ARG A 83 10.75 -2.22 -0.04
N MET A 84 10.76 -3.07 0.97
CA MET A 84 11.58 -4.30 1.00
C MET A 84 11.19 -5.27 -0.13
N LEU A 85 9.90 -5.42 -0.40
CA LEU A 85 9.40 -6.29 -1.47
C LEU A 85 9.86 -5.80 -2.85
N PHE A 86 9.80 -4.50 -3.11
CA PHE A 86 10.27 -3.92 -4.38
C PHE A 86 11.79 -3.98 -4.52
N GLU A 87 12.54 -3.62 -3.48
CA GLU A 87 14.01 -3.70 -3.50
C GLU A 87 14.50 -5.14 -3.74
N PHE A 88 13.88 -6.12 -3.08
CA PHE A 88 14.19 -7.53 -3.28
C PHE A 88 13.94 -7.98 -4.73
N LEU A 89 12.79 -7.63 -5.30
CA LEU A 89 12.47 -7.99 -6.68
C LEU A 89 13.40 -7.30 -7.69
N ILE A 90 13.76 -6.04 -7.47
CA ILE A 90 14.75 -5.30 -8.28
C ILE A 90 16.09 -6.02 -8.26
N ALA A 91 16.60 -6.35 -7.07
CA ALA A 91 17.88 -7.04 -6.90
C ALA A 91 17.86 -8.43 -7.54
N TYR A 92 16.76 -9.18 -7.37
CA TYR A 92 16.56 -10.49 -8.00
C TYR A 92 16.66 -10.39 -9.53
N MET A 93 15.99 -9.41 -10.13
CA MET A 93 16.04 -9.21 -11.58
C MET A 93 17.44 -8.82 -12.07
N GLN A 94 18.13 -7.94 -11.34
CA GLN A 94 19.51 -7.56 -11.64
C GLN A 94 20.47 -8.75 -11.62
N ILE A 95 20.37 -9.63 -10.62
CA ILE A 95 21.19 -10.84 -10.51
C ILE A 95 20.88 -11.81 -11.65
N ARG A 96 19.59 -12.02 -11.97
CA ARG A 96 19.17 -12.87 -13.08
C ARG A 96 19.74 -12.38 -14.41
N ASP A 97 19.68 -11.08 -14.66
CA ASP A 97 20.19 -10.50 -15.90
C ASP A 97 21.72 -10.55 -15.96
N ALA A 98 22.43 -10.35 -14.85
CA ALA A 98 23.88 -10.54 -14.77
C ALA A 98 24.29 -11.98 -15.07
N LEU A 99 23.58 -12.98 -14.53
CA LEU A 99 23.84 -14.40 -14.77
C LEU A 99 23.55 -14.81 -16.23
N LEU A 100 22.50 -14.27 -16.84
CA LEU A 100 22.18 -14.55 -18.24
C LEU A 100 23.15 -13.86 -19.21
N ASN A 101 23.68 -12.68 -18.86
CA ASN A 101 24.68 -11.97 -19.66
C ASN A 101 26.11 -12.53 -19.52
N THR A 102 26.40 -13.35 -18.52
CA THR A 102 27.72 -14.00 -18.33
C THR A 102 27.84 -15.36 -19.06
N GLN A 103 26.78 -15.84 -19.70
CA GLN A 103 26.80 -17.09 -20.50
C GLN A 103 27.13 -16.88 -21.99
N PHE A 104 27.75 -15.75 -22.35
CA PHE A 104 28.31 -15.49 -23.68
C PHE A 104 29.80 -15.18 -23.59
#